data_AF-A0A522YWW3-F1
#
_entry.id   AF-A0A522YWW3-F1
#
_cell.length_a   1.000
_cell.length_b   1.000
_cell.length_c   1.000
_cell.angle_alpha   90.00
_cell.angle_beta   90.00
_cell.angle_gamma   90.00
#
_symmetry.space_group_name_H-M   'P 1'
#
loop_
_entity.id
_entity.type
_entity.pdbx_description
1 polymer ?
#
loop_
_entity_poly.entity_id
_entity_poly.type
_entity_poly.pdbx_seq_one_letter_code
_entity_poly.pdbx_strand_id
1 'polypeptide(L)'
;MKRAVALALLLAAALPGARAQYLGGAVPSAPGIINMSLMEALVAIKHPELAGVFAYVPDAQTSVAMADFLMREHGALKRFLKKVEADHKKLKLVNGWDKEVCLHIVAATANRTVPPGAEALSKRLYDRVSLMSLAVGVPLEVVIQRRAAVR
;
A
#
# COMPACT_ATOMS: atom_id res chain seq x y z
N MET A 1 -51.08 46.11 18.49
CA MET A 1 -49.89 46.33 19.34
C MET A 1 -49.33 44.97 19.75
N LYS A 2 -48.01 44.78 19.56
CA LYS A 2 -47.14 43.73 20.16
C LYS A 2 -47.40 42.28 19.68
N ARG A 3 -46.78 41.80 18.59
CA ARG A 3 -45.39 41.30 18.44
C ARG A 3 -45.02 40.14 19.38
N ALA A 4 -44.58 39.06 18.73
CA ALA A 4 -43.66 38.00 19.18
C ALA A 4 -44.24 36.86 20.03
N VAL A 5 -44.50 35.72 19.38
CA VAL A 5 -44.13 34.41 19.94
C VAL A 5 -43.31 33.69 18.87
N ALA A 6 -42.08 33.38 19.25
CA ALA A 6 -40.99 33.01 18.38
C ALA A 6 -41.10 31.58 17.87
N LEU A 7 -40.79 31.43 16.59
CA LEU A 7 -40.60 30.17 15.88
C LEU A 7 -39.28 29.54 16.33
N ALA A 8 -39.31 28.70 17.38
CA ALA A 8 -38.17 27.89 17.78
C ALA A 8 -38.13 26.62 16.93
N LEU A 9 -37.66 26.75 15.69
CA LEU A 9 -37.40 25.63 14.79
C LEU A 9 -35.91 25.26 14.86
N LEU A 10 -35.66 24.07 15.43
CA LEU A 10 -34.60 23.14 15.05
C LEU A 10 -33.15 23.66 15.02
N LEU A 11 -32.54 23.72 16.21
CA LEU A 11 -31.11 23.49 16.36
C LEU A 11 -30.89 22.22 17.21
N ALA A 12 -29.90 21.43 16.80
CA ALA A 12 -29.27 20.32 17.53
C ALA A 12 -29.96 18.93 17.51
N ALA A 13 -29.61 18.14 16.48
CA ALA A 13 -29.16 16.76 16.65
C ALA A 13 -28.42 16.28 15.38
N ALA A 14 -27.37 17.01 15.00
CA ALA A 14 -26.36 16.47 14.10
C ALA A 14 -25.44 15.53 14.90
N LEU A 15 -25.38 14.27 14.49
CA LEU A 15 -24.36 13.25 14.79
C LEU A 15 -24.29 12.73 16.24
N PRO A 16 -24.47 11.40 16.38
CA PRO A 16 -23.39 10.61 16.95
C PRO A 16 -22.92 9.60 15.91
N GLY A 17 -22.24 10.08 14.88
CA GLY A 17 -21.32 9.27 14.07
C GLY A 17 -19.99 9.10 14.80
N ALA A 18 -20.04 8.70 16.07
CA ALA A 18 -18.84 8.33 16.82
C ALA A 18 -18.42 6.93 16.36
N ARG A 19 -17.57 6.87 15.33
CA ARG A 19 -16.70 5.71 15.09
C ARG A 19 -15.76 5.59 16.29
N ALA A 20 -16.24 4.93 17.35
CA ALA A 20 -15.38 4.36 18.38
C ALA A 20 -14.65 3.17 17.74
N GLN A 21 -13.45 3.43 17.26
CA GLN A 21 -12.51 2.39 16.86
C GLN A 21 -11.83 1.81 18.11
N TYR A 22 -11.48 0.54 17.99
CA TYR A 22 -10.54 -0.22 18.82
C TYR A 22 -11.02 -0.64 20.20
N LEU A 23 -11.70 -1.79 20.25
CA LEU A 23 -11.51 -2.83 21.27
C LEU A 23 -12.28 -4.07 20.79
N GLY A 24 -11.66 -4.83 19.89
CA GLY A 24 -12.15 -6.14 19.48
C GLY A 24 -10.95 -6.94 19.07
N GLY A 25 -10.60 -7.95 19.87
CA GLY A 25 -9.62 -8.94 19.48
C GLY A 25 -10.00 -9.43 18.08
N ALA A 26 -9.10 -9.19 17.11
CA ALA A 26 -9.33 -9.58 15.74
C ALA A 26 -9.58 -11.09 15.74
N VAL A 27 -10.83 -11.48 15.50
CA VAL A 27 -11.14 -12.85 15.08
C VAL A 27 -10.23 -13.12 13.88
N PRO A 28 -9.44 -14.21 13.86
CA PRO A 28 -8.56 -14.47 12.74
C PRO A 28 -9.39 -14.47 11.47
N SER A 29 -9.12 -13.50 10.60
CA SER A 29 -9.69 -13.44 9.26
C SER A 29 -9.39 -14.78 8.60
N ALA A 30 -10.43 -15.43 8.07
CA ALA A 30 -10.22 -16.63 7.27
C ALA A 30 -9.20 -16.31 6.16
N PRO A 31 -8.29 -17.25 5.82
CA PRO A 31 -7.30 -17.03 4.77
C PRO A 31 -7.98 -16.53 3.49
N GLY A 32 -7.60 -15.34 3.03
CA GLY A 32 -8.13 -14.74 1.81
C GLY A 32 -7.43 -15.27 0.56
N ILE A 33 -8.02 -15.02 -0.60
CA ILE A 33 -7.34 -15.23 -1.88
C ILE A 33 -6.19 -14.22 -1.98
N ILE A 34 -4.97 -14.73 -2.21
CA ILE A 34 -3.78 -13.88 -2.31
C ILE A 34 -3.77 -13.16 -3.65
N ASN A 35 -3.56 -11.86 -3.62
CA ASN A 35 -3.35 -11.03 -4.79
C ASN A 35 -2.15 -11.51 -5.63
N MET A 36 -2.35 -11.71 -6.93
CA MET A 36 -1.29 -12.16 -7.83
C MET A 36 -0.11 -11.17 -7.92
N SER A 37 -0.37 -9.88 -7.76
CA SER A 37 0.68 -8.85 -7.71
C SER A 37 1.61 -9.04 -6.52
N LEU A 38 1.01 -9.34 -5.35
CA LEU A 38 1.75 -9.64 -4.14
C LEU A 38 2.56 -10.92 -4.33
N MET A 39 2.00 -11.98 -4.92
CA MET A 39 2.74 -13.21 -5.21
C MET A 39 3.95 -12.96 -6.13
N GLU A 40 3.78 -12.20 -7.22
CA GLU A 40 4.91 -11.82 -8.08
C GLU A 40 5.99 -11.07 -7.29
N ALA A 41 5.58 -10.16 -6.40
CA ALA A 41 6.50 -9.38 -5.59
C ALA A 41 7.26 -10.25 -4.58
N LEU A 42 6.58 -11.16 -3.87
CA LEU A 42 7.17 -12.11 -2.92
C LEU A 42 8.20 -13.02 -3.58
N VAL A 43 7.90 -13.55 -4.77
CA VAL A 43 8.85 -14.33 -5.56
C VAL A 43 10.06 -13.47 -5.95
N ALA A 44 9.84 -12.23 -6.41
CA ALA A 44 10.91 -11.33 -6.82
C ALA A 44 11.87 -10.96 -5.67
N ILE A 45 11.36 -10.83 -4.44
CA ILE A 45 12.19 -10.57 -3.26
C ILE A 45 12.82 -11.83 -2.66
N LYS A 46 12.48 -13.01 -3.18
CA LYS A 46 12.88 -14.34 -2.68
C LYS A 46 12.33 -14.67 -1.28
N HIS A 47 11.08 -14.30 -1.04
CA HIS A 47 10.34 -14.65 0.17
C HIS A 47 8.96 -15.25 -0.13
N PRO A 48 8.85 -16.28 -1.00
CA PRO A 48 7.56 -16.91 -1.30
C PRO A 48 6.88 -17.52 -0.07
N GLU A 49 7.64 -17.90 0.96
CA GLU A 49 7.14 -18.45 2.22
C GLU A 49 6.24 -17.46 2.98
N LEU A 50 6.38 -16.15 2.75
CA LEU A 50 5.54 -15.15 3.39
C LEU A 50 4.12 -15.12 2.83
N ALA A 51 3.82 -15.83 1.73
CA ALA A 51 2.48 -15.94 1.19
C ALA A 51 1.47 -16.42 2.25
N GLY A 52 1.87 -17.37 3.10
CA GLY A 52 1.03 -17.86 4.20
C GLY A 52 0.73 -16.80 5.26
N VAL A 53 1.66 -15.87 5.50
CA VAL A 53 1.47 -14.75 6.43
C VAL A 53 0.54 -13.70 5.81
N PHE A 54 0.78 -13.35 4.55
CA PHE A 54 -0.05 -12.38 3.84
C PHE A 54 -1.46 -12.87 3.53
N ALA A 55 -1.71 -14.19 3.56
CA ALA A 55 -3.06 -14.74 3.43
C ALA A 55 -4.02 -14.26 4.54
N TYR A 56 -3.48 -13.80 5.67
CA TYR A 56 -4.27 -13.23 6.78
C TYR A 56 -4.39 -11.71 6.72
N VAL A 57 -3.66 -11.04 5.81
CA VAL A 57 -3.75 -9.60 5.60
C VAL A 57 -4.90 -9.30 4.63
N PRO A 58 -5.85 -8.41 4.98
CA PRO A 58 -6.90 -8.01 4.06
C PRO A 58 -6.29 -7.45 2.76
N ASP A 59 -6.84 -7.80 1.59
CA ASP A 59 -6.26 -7.43 0.29
C ASP A 59 -5.96 -5.93 0.17
N ALA A 60 -6.89 -5.08 0.63
CA ALA A 60 -6.75 -3.63 0.67
C ALA A 60 -5.59 -3.09 1.53
N GLN A 61 -5.01 -3.93 2.39
CA GLN A 61 -3.87 -3.58 3.26
C GLN A 61 -2.57 -4.28 2.83
N THR A 62 -2.60 -5.13 1.81
CA THR A 62 -1.42 -5.91 1.39
C THR A 62 -0.28 -5.03 0.92
N SER A 63 -0.56 -3.92 0.23
CA SER A 63 0.46 -2.97 -0.25
C SER A 63 1.13 -2.22 0.90
N VAL A 64 0.37 -1.85 1.95
CA VAL A 64 0.89 -1.26 3.19
C VAL A 64 1.75 -2.26 3.95
N ALA A 65 1.24 -3.48 4.17
CA ALA A 65 1.97 -4.52 4.88
C ALA A 65 3.28 -4.90 4.16
N MET A 66 3.27 -4.93 2.82
CA MET A 66 4.47 -5.13 2.03
C MET A 66 5.44 -3.95 2.18
N ALA A 67 4.96 -2.72 2.13
CA ALA A 67 5.80 -1.54 2.36
C ALA A 67 6.50 -1.60 3.72
N ASP A 68 5.77 -1.93 4.78
CA ASP A 68 6.32 -2.09 6.13
C ASP A 68 7.41 -3.16 6.19
N PHE A 69 7.16 -4.32 5.57
CA PHE A 69 8.16 -5.37 5.47
C PHE A 69 9.42 -4.90 4.73
N LEU A 70 9.27 -4.24 3.58
CA LEU A 70 10.40 -3.77 2.77
C LEU A 70 11.21 -2.65 3.45
N MET A 71 10.57 -1.83 4.28
CA MET A 71 11.27 -0.82 5.07
C MET A 71 12.12 -1.43 6.19
N ARG A 72 11.76 -2.61 6.71
CA ARG A 72 12.59 -3.36 7.67
C ARG A 72 13.71 -4.13 6.95
N GLU A 73 13.40 -4.68 5.78
CA GLU A 73 14.31 -5.52 5.01
C GLU A 73 14.83 -4.81 3.75
N HIS A 74 15.81 -3.92 3.93
CA HIS A 74 16.42 -3.17 2.81
C HIS A 74 16.99 -4.05 1.70
N GLY A 75 17.40 -5.29 2.02
CA GLY A 75 17.82 -6.29 1.03
C GLY A 75 16.66 -6.71 0.11
N ALA A 76 15.49 -6.96 0.67
CA ALA A 76 14.26 -7.25 -0.06
C ALA A 76 13.80 -6.02 -0.87
N LEU A 77 13.84 -4.81 -0.28
CA LEU A 77 13.50 -3.56 -0.97
C LEU A 77 14.34 -3.34 -2.23
N LYS A 78 15.65 -3.61 -2.16
CA LYS A 78 16.53 -3.50 -3.34
C LYS A 78 16.13 -4.47 -4.46
N ARG A 79 15.68 -5.69 -4.12
CA ARG A 79 15.22 -6.70 -5.09
C ARG A 79 13.86 -6.33 -5.68
N PHE A 80 12.94 -5.89 -4.84
CA PHE A 80 11.65 -5.35 -5.24
C PHE A 80 11.82 -4.22 -6.25
N LEU A 81 12.63 -3.21 -5.92
CA LEU A 81 12.90 -2.10 -6.84
C LEU A 81 13.57 -2.54 -8.14
N LYS A 82 14.46 -3.54 -8.12
CA LYS A 82 15.05 -4.08 -9.36
C LYS A 82 13.98 -4.67 -10.29
N LYS A 83 12.97 -5.37 -9.76
CA LYS A 83 11.82 -5.86 -10.54
C LYS A 83 11.04 -4.69 -11.13
N VAL A 84 10.62 -3.74 -10.29
CA VAL A 84 9.80 -2.60 -10.70
C VAL A 84 10.52 -1.73 -11.75
N GLU A 85 11.81 -1.46 -11.54
CA GLU A 85 12.66 -0.72 -12.48
C GLU A 85 12.84 -1.47 -13.81
N ALA A 86 12.92 -2.81 -13.78
CA ALA A 86 13.01 -3.61 -15.00
C ALA A 86 11.72 -3.53 -15.82
N ASP A 87 10.56 -3.61 -15.17
CA ASP A 87 9.25 -3.40 -15.81
C ASP A 87 9.16 -1.98 -16.40
N HIS A 88 9.49 -0.96 -15.60
CA HIS A 88 9.48 0.43 -16.04
C HIS A 88 10.42 0.69 -17.23
N LYS A 89 11.65 0.17 -17.18
CA LYS A 89 12.65 0.38 -18.24
C LYS A 89 12.18 -0.19 -19.58
N LYS A 90 11.58 -1.39 -19.55
CA LYS A 90 11.14 -2.11 -20.76
C LYS A 90 9.80 -1.61 -21.28
N LEU A 91 8.85 -1.36 -20.38
CA LEU A 91 7.44 -1.14 -20.75
C LEU A 91 7.01 0.33 -20.62
N LYS A 92 7.82 1.19 -19.99
CA LYS A 92 7.48 2.57 -19.60
C LYS A 92 6.28 2.68 -18.66
N LEU A 93 5.99 1.60 -17.93
CA LEU A 93 4.92 1.48 -16.96
C LEU A 93 5.30 0.49 -15.86
N VAL A 94 4.57 0.53 -14.74
CA VAL A 94 4.71 -0.40 -13.62
C VAL A 94 3.35 -1.00 -13.25
N ASN A 95 3.36 -2.10 -12.50
CA ASN A 95 2.13 -2.61 -11.90
C ASN A 95 1.57 -1.59 -10.90
N GLY A 96 0.25 -1.37 -10.93
CA GLY A 96 -0.46 -0.46 -10.03
C GLY A 96 -0.22 -0.80 -8.56
N TRP A 97 -0.27 -2.09 -8.20
CA TRP A 97 -0.02 -2.52 -6.82
C TRP A 97 1.43 -2.24 -6.38
N ASP A 98 2.43 -2.46 -7.24
CA ASP A 98 3.83 -2.13 -6.93
C ASP A 98 4.04 -0.62 -6.74
N LYS A 99 3.31 0.20 -7.50
CA LYS A 99 3.29 1.66 -7.34
C LYS A 99 2.71 2.06 -5.99
N GLU A 100 1.61 1.44 -5.56
CA GLU A 100 1.03 1.69 -4.23
C GLU A 100 2.01 1.35 -3.10
N VAL A 101 2.70 0.22 -3.19
CA VAL A 101 3.79 -0.12 -2.25
C VAL A 101 4.84 0.99 -2.21
N CYS A 102 5.30 1.49 -3.37
CA CYS A 102 6.26 2.60 -3.43
C CYS A 102 5.70 3.89 -2.79
N LEU A 103 4.43 4.22 -3.04
CA LEU A 103 3.77 5.39 -2.46
C LEU A 103 3.68 5.28 -0.92
N HIS A 104 3.37 4.10 -0.38
CA HIS A 104 3.35 3.88 1.07
C HIS A 104 4.73 4.08 1.69
N ILE A 105 5.80 3.59 1.05
CA ILE A 105 7.17 3.80 1.53
C ILE A 105 7.54 5.29 1.51
N VAL A 106 7.20 6.01 0.43
CA VAL A 106 7.46 7.45 0.32
C VAL A 106 6.70 8.21 1.40
N ALA A 107 5.41 7.93 1.59
CA ALA A 107 4.58 8.56 2.60
C ALA A 107 5.13 8.29 4.01
N ALA A 108 5.49 7.05 4.32
CA ALA A 108 6.06 6.68 5.62
C ALA A 108 7.37 7.41 5.91
N THR A 109 8.24 7.52 4.90
CA THR A 109 9.52 8.21 5.02
C THR A 109 9.33 9.73 5.18
N ALA A 110 8.44 10.33 4.38
CA ALA A 110 8.16 11.77 4.42
C ALA A 110 7.54 12.19 5.75
N ASN A 111 6.64 11.37 6.30
CA ASN A 111 5.97 11.63 7.58
C ASN A 111 6.79 11.21 8.80
N ARG A 112 7.99 10.64 8.61
CA ARG A 112 8.81 10.04 9.67
C ARG A 112 8.08 8.97 10.47
N THR A 113 7.10 8.31 9.86
CA THR A 113 6.35 7.18 10.44
C THR A 113 6.98 5.87 10.00
N VAL A 114 8.25 5.71 10.34
CA VAL A 114 9.01 4.48 10.02
C VAL A 114 8.50 3.35 10.93
N PRO A 115 8.22 2.14 10.39
CA PRO A 115 7.78 1.02 11.21
C PRO A 115 8.76 0.72 12.35
N PRO A 116 8.29 0.24 13.51
CA PRO A 116 9.17 -0.15 14.61
C PRO A 116 10.25 -1.14 14.14
N GLY A 117 11.52 -0.82 14.43
CA GLY A 117 12.67 -1.63 14.04
C GLY A 117 13.16 -1.42 12.60
N ALA A 118 12.52 -0.57 11.80
CA ALA A 118 13.05 -0.14 10.51
C ALA A 118 14.00 1.05 10.67
N GLU A 119 15.07 1.06 9.88
CA GLU A 119 15.98 2.19 9.78
C GLU A 119 15.48 3.20 8.73
N ALA A 120 15.97 4.44 8.81
CA ALA A 120 15.70 5.42 7.76
C ALA A 120 16.32 4.95 6.42
N LEU A 121 15.58 5.13 5.34
CA LEU A 121 16.09 4.84 4.00
C LEU A 121 17.28 5.75 3.68
N SER A 122 18.34 5.18 3.12
CA SER A 122 19.41 5.99 2.52
C SER A 122 18.84 6.85 1.39
N LYS A 123 19.39 8.06 1.20
CA LYS A 123 18.95 9.00 0.15
C LYS A 123 18.82 8.33 -1.22
N ARG A 124 19.83 7.55 -1.62
CA ARG A 124 19.83 6.82 -2.90
C ARG A 124 18.66 5.84 -3.03
N LEU A 125 18.31 5.16 -1.94
CA LEU A 125 17.23 4.19 -1.95
C LEU A 125 15.87 4.91 -1.99
N TYR A 126 15.72 5.98 -1.20
CA TYR A 126 14.55 6.83 -1.23
C TYR A 126 14.32 7.47 -2.62
N ASP A 127 15.36 7.98 -3.27
CA ASP A 127 15.28 8.55 -4.63
C ASP A 127 14.76 7.52 -5.64
N ARG A 128 15.18 6.24 -5.52
CA ARG A 128 14.70 5.15 -6.38
C ARG A 128 13.23 4.83 -6.14
N VAL A 129 12.81 4.71 -4.87
CA VAL A 129 11.39 4.47 -4.53
C VAL A 129 10.53 5.63 -5.04
N SER A 130 10.98 6.87 -4.83
CA SER A 130 10.28 8.09 -5.24
C SER A 130 10.12 8.16 -6.76
N LEU A 131 11.15 7.77 -7.52
CA LEU A 131 11.05 7.70 -8.96
C LEU A 131 10.00 6.68 -9.41
N MET A 132 9.98 5.50 -8.79
CA MET A 132 9.02 4.44 -9.13
C MET A 132 7.58 4.78 -8.70
N SER A 133 7.39 5.54 -7.61
CA SER A 133 6.06 5.99 -7.20
C SER A 133 5.44 6.99 -8.18
N LEU A 134 6.25 7.67 -9.00
CA LEU A 134 5.79 8.61 -10.03
C LEU A 134 5.47 7.92 -11.38
N ALA A 135 5.82 6.65 -11.54
CA ALA A 135 5.57 5.91 -12.77
C ALA A 135 4.07 5.73 -13.05
N VAL A 136 3.72 5.47 -14.32
CA VAL A 136 2.35 5.12 -14.71
C VAL A 136 2.06 3.70 -14.20
N GLY A 137 1.08 3.58 -13.30
CA GLY A 137 0.62 2.30 -12.76
C GLY A 137 -0.52 1.74 -13.61
N VAL A 138 -0.44 0.47 -13.99
CA VAL A 138 -1.48 -0.25 -14.73
C VAL A 138 -1.80 -1.59 -14.08
N PRO A 139 -2.98 -2.20 -14.33
CA PRO A 139 -3.30 -3.53 -13.81
C PRO A 139 -2.28 -4.59 -14.23
N LEU A 140 -2.09 -5.60 -13.39
CA LEU A 140 -1.09 -6.66 -13.60
C LEU A 140 -1.29 -7.37 -14.94
N GLU A 141 -2.53 -7.56 -15.37
CA GLU A 141 -2.90 -8.21 -16.63
C GLU A 141 -2.28 -7.48 -17.82
N VAL A 142 -2.31 -6.14 -17.79
CA VAL A 142 -1.72 -5.29 -18.83
C VAL A 142 -0.19 -5.42 -18.82
N VAL A 143 0.42 -5.49 -17.64
CA VAL A 143 1.88 -5.71 -17.51
C VAL A 143 2.26 -7.06 -18.12
N ILE A 144 1.54 -8.13 -17.79
CA ILE A 144 1.80 -9.48 -18.30
C ILE A 144 1.64 -9.52 -19.82
N GLN A 145 0.57 -8.94 -20.36
CA GLN A 145 0.34 -8.86 -21.80
C GLN A 145 1.50 -8.13 -22.51
N ARG A 146 1.96 -6.99 -21.97
CA ARG A 146 3.09 -6.27 -22.57
C ARG A 146 4.42 -7.00 -22.43
N ARG A 147 4.66 -7.71 -21.32
CA ARG A 147 5.84 -8.58 -21.18
C ARG A 147 5.85 -9.68 -22.24
N ALA A 148 4.70 -10.26 -22.56
CA ALA A 148 4.59 -11.29 -23.59
C ALA A 148 4.86 -10.74 -25.00
N ALA A 149 4.43 -9.51 -25.29
CA ALA A 149 4.63 -8.87 -26.60
C ALA A 149 6.07 -8.39 -26.88
N VAL A 150 6.90 -8.26 -25.83
CA VAL A 150 8.30 -7.79 -25.93
C VAL A 150 9.30 -8.95 -25.87
N ARG A 151 8.83 -10.19 -25.71
CA ARG A 151 9.65 -11.40 -25.81
C ARG A 151 9.85 -11.78 -27.27
#